data_AF-A0A523T1B4-F1
#
_entry.id   AF-A0A523T1B4-F1
#
_cell.length_a   1.000
_cell.length_b   1.000
_cell.length_c   1.000
_cell.angle_alpha   90.00
_cell.angle_beta   90.00
_cell.angle_gamma   90.00
#
_symmetry.space_group_name_H-M   'P 1'
#
loop_
_entity.id
_entity.type
_entity.pdbx_description
1 polymer ?
#
loop_
_entity_poly.entity_id
_entity_poly.type
_entity_poly.pdbx_seq_one_letter_code
_entity_poly.pdbx_strand_id
1 'polypeptide(L)'
;MRRLFILMALVVAVVAAQTSDGVAGSEKELERMRTTTEEARAAMEEARPALEEARAAMEEARPALEEARAAMEEKRAEFEKARAAMAPTSERALEMIRTMRIMRMREGLNLSDEQVAALLPKLSQRDSLMLSYRKAQAEDFRLLKEELERRNPSESKLSQIMDRLKKREAEHHKQMRELRDEMLSVLSVEQQARFVIFEVEFERGIRRFIDEIRERHGRGGRSR
;
A
#
# COMPACT_ATOMS: atom_id res chain seq x y z
N MET A 1 8.54 -28.09 -27.24
CA MET A 1 8.80 -27.15 -28.35
C MET A 1 8.98 -27.81 -29.72
N ARG A 2 9.77 -28.89 -29.87
CA ARG A 2 9.94 -29.58 -31.18
C ARG A 2 8.64 -30.06 -31.84
N ARG A 3 7.63 -30.47 -31.07
CA ARG A 3 6.35 -31.00 -31.58
C ARG A 3 5.37 -29.92 -32.08
N LEU A 4 5.41 -28.71 -31.52
CA LEU A 4 4.59 -27.58 -32.00
C LEU A 4 5.12 -27.01 -33.32
N PHE A 5 6.45 -27.09 -33.49
CA PHE A 5 7.14 -26.73 -34.74
C PHE A 5 6.73 -27.64 -35.91
N ILE A 6 6.52 -28.93 -35.64
CA ILE A 6 6.08 -29.92 -36.64
C ILE A 6 4.66 -29.59 -37.12
N LEU A 7 3.75 -29.20 -36.21
CA LEU A 7 2.37 -28.87 -36.56
C LEU A 7 2.28 -27.59 -37.41
N MET A 8 3.05 -26.55 -37.06
CA MET A 8 3.14 -25.31 -37.84
C MET A 8 3.76 -25.54 -39.22
N ALA A 9 4.80 -26.38 -39.31
CA ALA A 9 5.40 -26.75 -40.59
C ALA A 9 4.41 -27.49 -41.51
N LEU A 10 3.52 -28.31 -40.94
CA LEU A 10 2.51 -29.06 -41.68
C LEU A 10 1.38 -28.16 -42.22
N VAL A 11 0.94 -27.16 -41.43
CA VAL A 11 -0.03 -26.16 -41.88
C VAL A 11 0.56 -25.30 -43.01
N VAL A 12 1.83 -24.90 -42.90
CA VAL A 12 2.52 -24.12 -43.94
C VAL A 12 2.70 -24.92 -45.23
N ALA A 13 3.02 -26.21 -45.13
CA ALA A 13 3.16 -27.09 -46.30
C ALA A 13 1.82 -27.32 -47.03
N VAL A 14 0.72 -27.50 -46.29
CA VAL A 14 -0.64 -27.66 -46.85
C VAL A 14 -1.10 -26.40 -47.58
N VAL A 15 -0.75 -25.21 -47.07
CA VAL A 15 -1.11 -23.93 -47.70
C VAL A 15 -0.26 -23.67 -48.95
N ALA A 16 1.03 -24.04 -48.95
CA ALA A 16 1.91 -23.85 -50.10
C ALA A 16 1.51 -24.72 -51.32
N ALA A 17 1.04 -25.95 -51.08
CA ALA A 17 0.64 -26.88 -52.14
C ALA A 17 -0.63 -26.49 -52.91
N GLN A 18 -1.45 -25.56 -52.40
CA GLN A 18 -2.66 -25.08 -53.10
C GLN A 18 -2.35 -24.08 -54.25
N THR A 19 -1.09 -23.72 -54.49
CA THR A 19 -0.72 -22.61 -55.41
C THR A 19 0.14 -22.98 -56.63
N SER A 20 0.43 -24.26 -56.90
CA SER A 20 1.36 -24.64 -57.98
C SER A 20 0.84 -25.78 -58.87
N ASP A 21 0.56 -25.47 -60.14
CA ASP A 21 0.25 -26.38 -61.25
C ASP A 21 1.40 -27.39 -61.50
N GLY A 22 1.10 -28.69 -61.53
CA GLY A 22 2.10 -29.74 -61.82
C GLY A 22 1.62 -31.18 -61.56
N VAL A 23 0.79 -31.72 -62.45
CA VAL A 23 -0.01 -32.96 -62.27
C VAL A 23 0.81 -34.27 -62.07
N ALA A 24 2.11 -34.29 -62.34
CA ALA A 24 2.97 -35.47 -62.09
C ALA A 24 3.82 -35.39 -60.81
N GLY A 25 4.04 -34.18 -60.28
CA GLY A 25 4.66 -33.96 -58.96
C GLY A 25 3.63 -34.05 -57.83
N SER A 26 2.39 -33.66 -58.14
CA SER A 26 1.28 -33.60 -57.19
C SER A 26 0.86 -34.96 -56.63
N GLU A 27 0.95 -36.07 -57.37
CA GLU A 27 0.57 -37.40 -56.86
C GLU A 27 1.55 -37.93 -55.81
N LYS A 28 2.85 -37.87 -56.08
CA LYS A 28 3.88 -38.27 -55.09
C LYS A 28 3.89 -37.34 -53.88
N GLU A 29 3.56 -36.08 -54.07
CA GLU A 29 3.43 -35.10 -53.00
C GLU A 29 2.15 -35.33 -52.18
N LEU A 30 1.02 -35.66 -52.82
CA LEU A 30 -0.22 -36.11 -52.18
C LEU A 30 -0.03 -37.40 -51.39
N GLU A 31 0.75 -38.34 -51.90
CA GLU A 31 1.06 -39.60 -51.22
C GLU A 31 1.93 -39.36 -49.98
N ARG A 32 2.96 -38.50 -50.09
CA ARG A 32 3.76 -38.05 -48.93
C ARG A 32 2.94 -37.25 -47.92
N MET A 33 2.02 -36.41 -48.38
CA MET A 33 1.10 -35.70 -47.50
C MET A 33 0.15 -36.67 -46.78
N ARG A 34 -0.36 -37.70 -47.47
CA ARG A 34 -1.16 -38.75 -46.84
C ARG A 34 -0.37 -39.51 -45.79
N THR A 35 0.85 -39.96 -46.10
CA THR A 35 1.67 -40.69 -45.13
C THR A 35 2.02 -39.82 -43.91
N THR A 36 2.39 -38.56 -44.11
CA THR A 36 2.67 -37.64 -43.00
C THR A 36 1.42 -37.31 -42.18
N THR A 37 0.24 -37.23 -42.79
CA THR A 37 -1.02 -37.07 -42.04
C THR A 37 -1.41 -38.31 -41.26
N GLU A 38 -1.14 -39.51 -41.78
CA GLU A 38 -1.37 -40.75 -41.05
C GLU A 38 -0.38 -40.93 -39.90
N GLU A 39 0.90 -40.61 -40.10
CA GLU A 39 1.92 -40.59 -39.05
C GLU A 39 1.57 -39.57 -37.95
N ALA A 40 1.09 -38.37 -38.32
CA ALA A 40 0.63 -37.37 -37.37
C ALA A 40 -0.60 -37.85 -36.58
N ARG A 41 -1.51 -38.58 -37.24
CA ARG A 41 -2.71 -39.14 -36.61
C ARG A 41 -2.36 -40.27 -35.65
N ALA A 42 -1.45 -41.16 -36.02
CA ALA A 42 -0.93 -42.22 -35.16
C ALA A 42 -0.20 -41.64 -33.93
N ALA A 43 0.64 -40.62 -34.13
CA ALA A 43 1.30 -39.93 -33.03
C ALA A 43 0.31 -39.20 -32.10
N MET A 44 -0.80 -38.67 -32.62
CA MET A 44 -1.87 -38.10 -31.81
C MET A 44 -2.64 -39.15 -31.01
N GLU A 45 -2.86 -40.32 -31.59
CA GLU A 45 -3.51 -41.44 -30.91
C GLU A 45 -2.64 -42.00 -29.78
N GLU A 46 -1.33 -42.14 -30.03
CA GLU A 46 -0.35 -42.59 -29.04
C GLU A 46 -0.16 -41.57 -27.90
N ALA A 47 -0.31 -40.27 -28.17
CA ALA A 47 -0.20 -39.22 -27.16
C ALA A 47 -1.47 -39.02 -26.31
N ARG A 48 -2.62 -39.53 -26.76
CA ARG A 48 -3.92 -39.37 -26.10
C ARG A 48 -3.97 -39.93 -24.66
N PRO A 49 -3.49 -41.16 -24.37
CA PRO A 49 -3.50 -41.68 -23.00
C PRO A 49 -2.66 -40.84 -22.04
N ALA A 50 -1.48 -40.36 -22.48
CA ALA A 50 -0.63 -39.51 -21.65
C ALA A 50 -1.27 -38.14 -21.35
N LEU A 51 -2.07 -37.60 -22.28
CA LEU A 51 -2.83 -36.37 -22.05
C LEU A 51 -3.99 -36.59 -21.07
N GLU A 52 -4.68 -37.73 -21.15
CA GLU A 52 -5.73 -38.10 -20.21
C GLU A 52 -5.18 -38.32 -18.79
N GLU A 53 -4.03 -38.99 -18.67
CA GLU A 53 -3.33 -39.21 -17.40
C GLU A 53 -2.87 -37.88 -16.77
N ALA A 54 -2.32 -36.96 -17.58
CA ALA A 54 -1.96 -35.62 -17.12
C ALA A 54 -3.19 -34.81 -16.66
N ARG A 55 -4.35 -35.01 -17.30
CA ARG A 55 -5.61 -34.35 -16.93
C ARG A 55 -6.16 -34.90 -15.62
N ALA A 56 -6.12 -36.23 -15.45
CA ALA A 56 -6.50 -36.90 -14.21
C ALA A 56 -5.61 -36.46 -13.04
N ALA A 57 -4.29 -36.41 -13.25
CA ALA A 57 -3.36 -35.92 -12.22
C ALA A 57 -3.62 -34.43 -11.85
N MET A 58 -4.02 -33.59 -12.80
CA MET A 58 -4.42 -32.21 -12.51
C MET A 58 -5.73 -32.11 -11.74
N GLU A 59 -6.72 -32.96 -12.05
CA GLU A 59 -7.97 -33.07 -11.29
C GLU A 59 -7.71 -33.53 -9.85
N GLU A 60 -6.86 -34.54 -9.66
CA GLU A 60 -6.49 -35.04 -8.33
C GLU A 60 -5.68 -34.01 -7.51
N ALA A 61 -4.86 -33.19 -8.16
CA ALA A 61 -4.06 -32.15 -7.49
C ALA A 61 -4.88 -30.89 -7.14
N ARG A 62 -6.05 -30.70 -7.74
CA ARG A 62 -6.90 -29.51 -7.55
C ARG A 62 -7.34 -29.29 -6.10
N PRO A 63 -7.88 -30.27 -5.35
CA PRO A 63 -8.26 -30.07 -3.95
C PRO A 63 -7.07 -29.68 -3.06
N ALA A 64 -5.90 -30.30 -3.26
CA ALA A 64 -4.70 -29.96 -2.51
C ALA A 64 -4.23 -28.51 -2.78
N LEU A 65 -4.40 -28.02 -4.02
CA LEU A 65 -4.10 -26.63 -4.37
C LEU A 65 -5.10 -25.64 -3.74
N GLU A 66 -6.39 -26.01 -3.68
CA GLU A 66 -7.42 -25.21 -3.01
C GLU A 66 -7.18 -25.14 -1.49
N GLU A 67 -6.83 -26.26 -0.86
CA GLU A 67 -6.47 -26.32 0.56
C GLU A 67 -5.21 -25.49 0.87
N ALA A 68 -4.18 -25.59 0.02
CA ALA A 68 -2.97 -24.77 0.15
C ALA A 68 -3.27 -23.26 0.01
N ARG A 69 -4.22 -22.88 -0.86
CA ARG A 69 -4.66 -21.47 -0.98
C ARG A 69 -5.42 -21.01 0.25
N ALA A 70 -6.35 -21.82 0.75
CA ALA A 70 -7.12 -21.50 1.96
C ALA A 70 -6.20 -21.35 3.17
N ALA A 71 -5.24 -22.26 3.35
CA ALA A 71 -4.25 -22.17 4.43
C ALA A 71 -3.38 -20.91 4.31
N MET A 72 -3.01 -20.50 3.10
CA MET A 72 -2.26 -19.26 2.87
C MET A 72 -3.09 -18.00 3.13
N GLU A 73 -4.39 -18.01 2.81
CA GLU A 73 -5.31 -16.91 3.15
C GLU A 73 -5.51 -16.79 4.66
N GLU A 74 -5.68 -17.90 5.36
CA GLU A 74 -5.76 -17.93 6.83
C GLU A 74 -4.48 -17.36 7.45
N LYS A 75 -3.30 -17.82 7.01
CA LYS A 75 -2.02 -17.29 7.48
C LYS A 75 -1.83 -15.82 7.18
N ARG A 76 -2.33 -15.32 6.04
CA ARG A 76 -2.34 -13.88 5.73
C ARG A 76 -3.25 -13.10 6.67
N ALA A 77 -4.43 -13.61 6.98
CA ALA A 77 -5.36 -12.98 7.91
C ALA A 77 -4.79 -12.95 9.34
N GLU A 78 -4.14 -14.03 9.79
CA GLU A 78 -3.42 -14.07 11.06
C GLU A 78 -2.28 -13.04 11.10
N PHE A 79 -1.49 -12.94 10.02
CA PHE A 79 -0.40 -11.98 9.91
C PHE A 79 -0.92 -10.53 9.89
N GLU A 80 -2.03 -10.27 9.20
CA GLU A 80 -2.68 -8.96 9.19
C GLU A 80 -3.20 -8.58 10.58
N LYS A 81 -3.82 -9.52 11.30
CA LYS A 81 -4.28 -9.33 12.67
C LYS A 81 -3.11 -9.08 13.63
N ALA A 82 -2.02 -9.84 13.52
CA ALA A 82 -0.81 -9.63 14.29
C ALA A 82 -0.16 -8.27 13.97
N ARG A 83 -0.14 -7.87 12.70
CA ARG A 83 0.33 -6.56 12.26
C ARG A 83 -0.55 -5.43 12.80
N ALA A 84 -1.86 -5.59 12.83
CA ALA A 84 -2.79 -4.63 13.41
C ALA A 84 -2.59 -4.50 14.94
N ALA A 85 -2.25 -5.60 15.62
CA ALA A 85 -1.93 -5.60 17.04
C ALA A 85 -0.55 -4.97 17.36
N MET A 86 0.42 -5.08 16.44
CA MET A 86 1.76 -4.51 16.57
C MET A 86 1.90 -3.09 15.99
N ALA A 87 0.94 -2.66 15.17
CA ALA A 87 0.88 -1.27 14.73
C ALA A 87 0.70 -0.39 15.98
N PRO A 88 1.55 0.61 16.21
CA PRO A 88 1.29 1.54 17.28
C PRO A 88 -0.08 2.15 17.01
N THR A 89 -1.06 1.89 17.88
CA THR A 89 -2.30 2.66 17.86
C THR A 89 -1.88 4.12 17.87
N SER A 90 -2.55 4.96 17.07
CA SER A 90 -2.21 6.38 16.99
C SER A 90 -2.11 7.00 18.39
N GLU A 91 -2.90 6.50 19.33
CA GLU A 91 -2.92 6.90 20.73
C GLU A 91 -1.64 6.54 21.50
N ARG A 92 -1.15 5.29 21.43
CA ARG A 92 0.09 4.88 22.11
C ARG A 92 1.33 5.58 21.55
N ALA A 93 1.37 5.80 20.23
CA ALA A 93 2.44 6.59 19.61
C ALA A 93 2.42 8.04 20.08
N LEU A 94 1.24 8.67 20.16
CA LEU A 94 1.09 10.04 20.65
C LEU A 94 1.49 10.17 22.12
N GLU A 95 1.11 9.19 22.96
CA GLU A 95 1.52 9.15 24.36
C GLU A 95 3.05 9.02 24.49
N MET A 96 3.67 8.13 23.71
CA MET A 96 5.13 8.02 23.67
C MET A 96 5.80 9.33 23.25
N ILE A 97 5.28 9.98 22.20
CA ILE A 97 5.78 11.29 21.72
C ILE A 97 5.60 12.36 22.80
N ARG A 98 4.48 12.37 23.52
CA ARG A 98 4.22 13.29 24.63
C ARG A 98 5.26 13.09 25.74
N THR A 99 5.47 11.85 26.18
CA THR A 99 6.44 11.50 27.21
C THR A 99 7.85 11.92 26.82
N MET A 100 8.27 11.62 25.58
CA MET A 100 9.56 12.06 25.04
C MET A 100 9.69 13.58 25.03
N ARG A 101 8.60 14.31 24.69
CA ARG A 101 8.61 15.77 24.69
C ARG A 101 8.84 16.31 26.09
N ILE A 102 8.09 15.82 27.09
CA ILE A 102 8.21 16.27 28.48
C ILE A 102 9.65 16.06 29.00
N MET A 103 10.20 14.86 28.81
CA MET A 103 11.55 14.54 29.29
C MET A 103 12.61 15.44 28.65
N ARG A 104 12.57 15.59 27.32
CA ARG A 104 13.55 16.42 26.61
C ARG A 104 13.35 17.92 26.86
N MET A 105 12.12 18.38 27.10
CA MET A 105 11.86 19.76 27.52
C MET A 105 12.46 20.02 28.89
N ARG A 106 12.24 19.11 29.86
CA ARG A 106 12.77 19.24 31.22
C ARG A 106 14.29 19.38 31.20
N GLU A 107 14.97 18.48 30.49
CA GLU A 107 16.43 18.49 30.37
C GLU A 107 16.94 19.68 29.55
N GLY A 108 16.37 19.92 28.37
CA GLY A 108 16.86 20.93 27.42
C GLY A 108 16.64 22.37 27.86
N LEU A 109 15.58 22.63 28.63
CA LEU A 109 15.27 23.96 29.17
C LEU A 109 15.66 24.09 30.66
N ASN A 110 16.15 23.02 31.29
CA ASN A 110 16.43 22.98 32.73
C ASN A 110 15.23 23.46 33.56
N LEU A 111 14.06 22.83 33.34
CA LEU A 111 12.80 23.21 33.99
C LEU A 111 12.77 22.78 35.45
N SER A 112 12.22 23.63 36.32
CA SER A 112 11.88 23.23 37.69
C SER A 112 10.67 22.29 37.73
N ASP A 113 10.50 21.56 38.84
CA ASP A 113 9.36 20.66 38.99
C ASP A 113 8.02 21.42 38.98
N GLU A 114 7.98 22.64 39.51
CA GLU A 114 6.81 23.53 39.44
C GLU A 114 6.52 23.98 38.00
N GLN A 115 7.56 24.32 37.23
CA GLN A 115 7.39 24.69 35.81
C GLN A 115 6.89 23.49 34.99
N VAL A 116 7.42 22.29 35.24
CA VAL A 116 6.93 21.06 34.60
C VAL A 116 5.45 20.84 34.94
N ALA A 117 5.09 20.91 36.23
CA ALA A 117 3.70 20.73 36.66
C ALA A 117 2.75 21.74 36.01
N ALA A 118 3.16 23.01 35.86
CA ALA A 118 2.38 24.05 35.20
C ALA A 118 2.23 23.84 33.67
N LEU A 119 3.20 23.18 33.02
CA LEU A 119 3.19 22.94 31.57
C LEU A 119 2.42 21.67 31.16
N LEU A 120 2.33 20.67 32.03
CA LEU A 120 1.59 19.41 31.76
C LEU A 120 0.15 19.61 31.25
N PRO A 121 -0.71 20.43 31.89
CA PRO A 121 -2.06 20.65 31.39
C PRO A 121 -2.07 21.34 30.02
N LYS A 122 -1.13 22.28 29.77
CA LYS A 122 -1.01 22.98 28.48
C LYS A 122 -0.57 22.04 27.36
N LEU A 123 0.39 21.16 27.63
CA LEU A 123 0.81 20.12 26.68
C LEU A 123 -0.33 19.15 26.36
N SER A 124 -1.13 18.78 27.37
CA SER A 124 -2.32 17.94 27.16
C SER A 124 -3.37 18.65 26.29
N GLN A 125 -3.62 19.94 26.54
CA GLN A 125 -4.51 20.76 25.72
C GLN A 125 -4.02 20.86 24.27
N ARG A 126 -2.71 21.03 24.06
CA ARG A 126 -2.11 21.08 22.71
C ARG A 126 -2.38 19.80 21.94
N ASP A 127 -2.20 18.66 22.59
CA ASP A 127 -2.40 17.37 21.95
C ASP A 127 -3.88 17.14 21.60
N SER A 128 -4.80 17.50 22.51
CA SER A 128 -6.24 17.46 22.24
C SER A 128 -6.64 18.38 21.07
N LEU A 129 -6.06 19.58 21.00
CA LEU A 129 -6.30 20.54 19.92
C LEU A 129 -5.77 20.03 18.57
N MET A 130 -4.60 19.40 18.57
CA MET A 130 -4.01 18.79 17.37
C MET A 130 -4.84 17.60 16.87
N LEU A 131 -5.29 16.73 17.78
CA LEU A 131 -6.12 15.58 17.45
C LEU A 131 -7.50 15.98 16.91
N SER A 132 -8.17 16.94 17.57
CA SER A 132 -9.47 17.42 17.13
C SER A 132 -9.39 18.10 15.77
N TYR A 133 -8.37 18.94 15.52
CA TYR A 133 -8.11 19.55 14.22
C TYR A 133 -7.90 18.50 13.13
N ARG A 134 -7.02 17.51 13.38
CA ARG A 134 -6.76 16.42 12.42
C ARG A 134 -8.02 15.63 12.08
N LYS A 135 -8.80 15.24 13.08
CA LYS A 135 -10.05 14.49 12.89
C LYS A 135 -11.04 15.29 12.05
N ALA A 136 -11.22 16.56 12.41
CA ALA A 136 -12.17 17.43 11.75
C ALA A 136 -11.74 17.72 10.30
N GLN A 137 -10.44 17.98 10.08
CA GLN A 137 -9.86 18.16 8.76
C GLN A 137 -9.96 16.90 7.88
N ALA A 138 -9.79 15.71 8.46
CA ALA A 138 -9.96 14.45 7.74
C ALA A 138 -11.40 14.27 7.20
N GLU A 139 -12.42 14.65 7.98
CA GLU A 139 -13.81 14.65 7.51
C GLU A 139 -14.04 15.65 6.37
N ASP A 140 -13.52 16.88 6.49
CA ASP A 140 -13.66 17.87 5.41
C ASP A 140 -12.95 17.39 4.12
N PHE A 141 -11.78 16.74 4.24
CA PHE A 141 -11.10 16.13 3.10
C PHE A 141 -11.87 14.95 2.51
N ARG A 142 -12.50 14.12 3.34
CA ARG A 142 -13.36 13.03 2.87
C ARG A 142 -14.52 13.58 2.04
N LEU A 143 -15.24 14.57 2.58
CA LEU A 143 -16.35 15.23 1.88
C LEU A 143 -15.89 15.90 0.58
N LEU A 144 -14.70 16.52 0.59
CA LEU A 144 -14.12 17.13 -0.61
C LEU A 144 -13.84 16.09 -1.69
N LYS A 145 -13.23 14.96 -1.34
CA LYS A 145 -12.98 13.85 -2.27
C LYS A 145 -14.28 13.29 -2.83
N GLU A 146 -15.26 13.02 -1.96
CA GLU A 146 -16.57 12.50 -2.37
C GLU A 146 -17.30 13.43 -3.34
N GLU A 147 -17.19 14.75 -3.17
CA GLU A 147 -17.78 15.71 -4.11
C GLU A 147 -17.04 15.73 -5.45
N LEU A 148 -15.70 15.66 -5.43
CA LEU A 148 -14.88 15.67 -6.64
C LEU A 148 -14.98 14.37 -7.45
N GLU A 149 -15.32 13.25 -6.82
CA GLU A 149 -15.57 11.96 -7.49
C GLU A 149 -16.93 11.90 -8.19
N ARG A 150 -17.83 12.87 -7.96
CA ARG A 150 -19.13 12.91 -8.64
C ARG A 150 -18.96 13.25 -10.12
N ARG A 151 -19.83 12.67 -10.96
CA ARG A 151 -19.87 12.95 -12.41
C ARG A 151 -20.07 14.44 -12.73
N ASN A 152 -20.77 15.17 -11.86
CA ASN A 152 -20.92 16.62 -11.96
C ASN A 152 -20.78 17.24 -10.56
N PRO A 153 -19.56 17.65 -10.16
CA PRO A 153 -19.32 18.26 -8.85
C PRO A 153 -20.08 19.58 -8.68
N SER A 154 -20.64 19.81 -7.50
CA SER A 154 -21.33 21.05 -7.19
C SER A 154 -20.37 22.14 -6.72
N GLU A 155 -20.23 23.20 -7.51
CA GLU A 155 -19.37 24.35 -7.20
C GLU A 155 -19.73 25.00 -5.84
N SER A 156 -21.02 25.15 -5.54
CA SER A 156 -21.48 25.68 -4.26
C SER A 156 -21.05 24.81 -3.06
N LYS A 157 -21.17 23.48 -3.18
CA LYS A 157 -20.71 22.57 -2.11
C LYS A 157 -19.20 22.59 -1.95
N LEU A 158 -18.45 22.61 -3.05
CA LEU A 158 -16.99 22.74 -3.03
C LEU A 158 -16.58 24.03 -2.32
N SER A 159 -17.19 25.17 -2.67
CA SER A 159 -16.94 26.46 -2.01
C SER A 159 -17.19 26.38 -0.50
N GLN A 160 -18.32 25.80 -0.09
CA GLN A 160 -18.64 25.64 1.33
C GLN A 160 -17.62 24.79 2.09
N ILE A 161 -17.14 23.69 1.48
CA ILE A 161 -16.11 22.83 2.07
C ILE A 161 -14.79 23.60 2.18
N MET A 162 -14.40 24.35 1.14
CA MET A 162 -13.19 25.16 1.13
C MET A 162 -13.22 26.28 2.17
N ASP A 163 -14.36 26.96 2.34
CA ASP A 163 -14.51 28.01 3.34
C ASP A 163 -14.45 27.45 4.77
N ARG A 164 -15.04 26.27 4.99
CA ARG A 164 -14.92 25.55 6.25
C ARG A 164 -13.47 25.16 6.56
N LEU A 165 -12.73 24.64 5.58
CA LEU A 165 -11.33 24.29 5.72
C LEU A 165 -10.48 25.51 6.10
N LYS A 166 -10.62 26.62 5.36
CA LYS A 166 -9.90 27.88 5.62
C LYS A 166 -10.20 28.42 7.01
N LYS A 167 -11.47 28.47 7.40
CA LYS A 167 -11.89 28.96 8.72
C LYS A 167 -11.29 28.11 9.84
N ARG A 168 -11.34 26.78 9.69
CA ARG A 168 -10.81 25.83 10.68
C ARG A 168 -9.31 25.90 10.81
N GLU A 169 -8.58 26.05 9.69
CA GLU A 169 -7.13 26.27 9.70
C GLU A 169 -6.76 27.56 10.44
N ALA A 170 -7.45 28.66 10.16
CA ALA A 170 -7.23 29.94 10.84
C ALA A 170 -7.50 29.85 12.35
N GLU A 171 -8.58 29.17 12.75
CA GLU A 171 -8.95 28.96 14.15
C GLU A 171 -7.93 28.07 14.88
N HIS A 172 -7.52 26.96 14.26
CA HIS A 172 -6.49 26.08 14.81
C HIS A 172 -5.17 26.82 15.02
N HIS A 173 -4.72 27.59 14.02
CA HIS A 173 -3.51 28.40 14.16
C HIS A 173 -3.63 29.45 15.26
N LYS A 174 -4.80 30.08 15.41
CA LYS A 174 -5.06 31.03 16.50
C LYS A 174 -4.93 30.33 17.86
N GLN A 175 -5.64 29.23 18.07
CA GLN A 175 -5.64 28.49 19.33
C GLN A 175 -4.24 27.94 19.67
N MET A 176 -3.49 27.46 18.67
CA MET A 176 -2.11 27.01 18.86
C MET A 176 -1.16 28.15 19.23
N ARG A 177 -1.35 29.35 18.68
CA ARG A 177 -0.55 30.54 19.05
C ARG A 177 -0.84 30.96 20.49
N GLU A 178 -2.12 31.11 20.86
CA GLU A 178 -2.53 31.49 22.21
C GLU A 178 -1.98 30.50 23.25
N LEU A 179 -2.13 29.20 23.00
CA LEU A 179 -1.60 28.16 23.89
C LEU A 179 -0.06 28.20 23.98
N ARG A 180 0.63 28.49 22.88
CA ARG A 180 2.08 28.66 22.89
C ARG A 180 2.48 29.85 23.75
N ASP A 181 1.80 30.98 23.63
CA ASP A 181 2.10 32.18 24.41
C ASP A 181 1.87 31.93 25.91
N GLU A 182 0.82 31.19 26.26
CA GLU A 182 0.59 30.73 27.64
C GLU A 182 1.65 29.75 28.15
N MET A 183 2.22 28.91 27.29
CA MET A 183 3.34 28.04 27.69
C MET A 183 4.60 28.86 27.93
N LEU A 184 4.88 29.84 27.06
CA LEU A 184 6.05 30.71 27.17
C LEU A 184 5.99 31.59 28.43
N SER A 185 4.79 31.98 28.89
CA SER A 185 4.65 32.80 30.10
C SER A 185 5.09 32.09 31.40
N VAL A 186 5.23 30.76 31.39
CA VAL A 186 5.76 29.96 32.52
C VAL A 186 7.30 29.94 32.54
N LEU A 187 7.93 30.32 31.43
CA LEU A 187 9.35 30.19 31.17
C LEU A 187 10.09 31.52 31.30
N SER A 188 11.34 31.48 31.76
CA SER A 188 12.25 32.63 31.69
C SER A 188 12.62 32.95 30.23
N VAL A 189 13.12 34.15 29.95
CA VAL A 189 13.51 34.56 28.59
C VAL A 189 14.55 33.61 27.98
N GLU A 190 15.52 33.14 28.77
CA GLU A 190 16.49 32.15 28.31
C GLU A 190 15.79 30.82 27.94
N GLN A 191 14.91 30.33 28.82
CA GLN A 191 14.15 29.11 28.59
C GLN A 191 13.21 29.22 27.37
N GLN A 192 12.63 30.39 27.12
CA GLN A 192 11.83 30.67 25.92
C GLN A 192 12.67 30.56 24.65
N ALA A 193 13.89 31.12 24.64
CA ALA A 193 14.79 30.99 23.49
C ALA A 193 15.16 29.53 23.24
N ARG A 194 15.46 28.76 24.29
CA ARG A 194 15.73 27.32 24.21
C ARG A 194 14.50 26.54 23.75
N PHE A 195 13.30 26.91 24.20
CA PHE A 195 12.04 26.30 23.78
C PHE A 195 11.79 26.43 22.28
N VAL A 196 12.06 27.61 21.71
CA VAL A 196 11.89 27.85 20.26
C VAL A 196 12.79 26.92 19.44
N ILE A 197 14.06 26.77 19.84
CA ILE A 197 14.99 25.84 19.20
C ILE A 197 14.51 24.40 19.39
N PHE A 198 14.14 24.05 20.62
CA PHE A 198 13.67 22.72 20.99
C PHE A 198 12.47 22.27 20.13
N GLU A 199 11.45 23.12 19.92
CA GLU A 199 10.27 22.73 19.12
C GLU A 199 10.66 22.33 17.69
N VAL A 200 11.56 23.09 17.05
CA VAL A 200 12.03 22.79 15.69
C VAL A 200 12.83 21.48 15.65
N GLU A 201 13.74 21.29 16.61
CA GLU A 201 14.58 20.09 16.68
C GLU A 201 13.78 18.84 17.02
N PHE A 202 12.85 18.95 17.96
CA PHE A 202 12.01 17.87 18.41
C PHE A 202 11.12 17.37 17.27
N GLU A 203 10.43 18.27 16.56
CA GLU A 203 9.59 17.88 15.42
C GLU A 203 10.40 17.22 14.29
N ARG A 204 11.57 17.78 13.96
CA ARG A 204 12.47 17.17 12.98
C ARG A 204 12.94 15.79 13.44
N GLY A 205 13.25 15.63 14.72
CA GLY A 205 13.62 14.35 15.33
C GLY A 205 12.51 13.31 15.22
N ILE A 206 11.29 13.66 15.58
CA ILE A 206 10.13 12.76 15.50
C ILE A 206 9.83 12.35 14.05
N ARG A 207 9.90 13.28 13.08
CA ARG A 207 9.70 12.94 11.66
C ARG A 207 10.73 11.92 11.19
N ARG A 208 12.02 12.17 11.43
CA ARG A 208 13.10 11.21 11.09
C ARG A 208 12.89 9.85 11.75
N PHE A 209 12.50 9.82 13.01
CA PHE A 209 12.24 8.57 13.73
C PHE A 209 11.08 7.78 13.10
N ILE A 210 9.98 8.45 12.75
CA ILE A 210 8.84 7.82 12.07
C ILE A 210 9.25 7.29 10.69
N ASP A 211 10.03 8.06 9.93
CA ASP A 211 10.49 7.66 8.60
C ASP A 211 11.40 6.43 8.69
N GLU A 212 12.32 6.38 9.67
CA GLU A 212 13.18 5.22 9.90
C GLU A 212 12.38 3.96 10.26
N ILE A 213 11.35 4.08 11.10
CA ILE A 213 10.44 2.96 11.40
C ILE A 213 9.77 2.48 10.12
N ARG A 214 9.25 3.39 9.29
CA ARG A 214 8.58 3.05 8.03
C ARG A 214 9.53 2.35 7.05
N GLU A 215 10.76 2.81 6.92
CA GLU A 215 11.78 2.20 6.05
C GLU A 215 12.14 0.78 6.47
N ARG A 216 12.32 0.54 7.78
CA ARG A 216 12.56 -0.81 8.31
C ARG A 216 11.41 -1.77 8.03
N HIS A 217 10.16 -1.30 8.12
CA HIS A 217 8.98 -2.11 7.82
C HIS A 217 8.74 -2.30 6.31
N GLY A 218 9.18 -1.36 5.47
CA GLY A 218 9.05 -1.44 4.01
C GLY A 218 10.03 -2.41 3.34
N ARG A 219 11.18 -2.71 3.95
CA ARG A 219 12.18 -3.66 3.41
C ARG A 219 11.82 -5.13 3.61
N GLY A 220 10.94 -5.48 4.55
CA GLY A 220 10.56 -6.88 4.82
C GLY A 220 9.62 -7.54 3.79
N GLY A 221 9.05 -6.76 2.87
CA GLY A 221 8.08 -7.24 1.87
C GLY A 221 8.63 -7.43 0.45
N ARG A 222 9.93 -7.19 0.23
CA ARG A 222 10.61 -7.44 -1.05
C ARG A 222 11.87 -8.27 -0.82
N SER A 223 11.67 -9.51 -0.39
CA SER A 223 12.66 -10.56 -0.63
C SER A 223 12.22 -11.33 -1.87
N ARG A 224 13.18 -11.46 -2.79
CA ARG A 224 13.12 -12.10 -4.10
C ARG A 224 12.59 -13.53 -4.04
#